data_AF-A0A803TEG4-F1
#
_entry.id   AF-A0A803TEG4-F1
#
_cell.length_a   1.000
_cell.length_b   1.000
_cell.length_c   1.000
_cell.angle_alpha   90.00
_cell.angle_beta   90.00
_cell.angle_gamma   90.00
#
_symmetry.space_group_name_H-M   'P 1'
#
loop_
_entity.id
_entity.type
_entity.pdbx_description
1 polymer ?
#
loop_
_entity_poly.entity_id
_entity_poly.type
_entity_poly.pdbx_seq_one_letter_code
_entity_poly.pdbx_strand_id
1 'polypeptide(L)'
;MDSDRAMLFILLYSELHPITQKKGPLVVAQCVKEESAKAGLQLNIKKTKIMATRLIDNWQIGGENVEAVTDFIFPGAKITADADCSQEVRRRLLLGRRAMANLDKIVKSRDITLTTKVHIVKAMVFPIVTYGCESRIIRKHERRKIDAFELWCWRKILRVPWTARRSNQSILQEIMPDCSLEGRILEAKLKYFGHIMRRQESLEKIMMLGKMEGKRKRGRPRARWMDGILEVTGLTLKELGAATADRELWCGLVHEVTSKEEELGYPAFPGLFEKSYFFNCTKCIRLWINYNSHHAKLTLRNSISTSSLLCWASLL
;
A
#
# COMPACT_ATOMS: atom_id res chain seq x y z
N MET A 1 -29.40 -2.20 21.84
CA MET A 1 -28.25 -3.14 21.78
C MET A 1 -27.26 -2.51 20.81
N ASP A 2 -26.39 -1.67 21.34
CA ASP A 2 -25.59 -0.76 20.53
C ASP A 2 -24.51 -1.51 19.76
N SER A 3 -24.55 -1.35 18.44
CA SER A 3 -23.53 -1.76 17.48
C SER A 3 -22.17 -1.07 17.66
N ASP A 4 -22.06 -0.19 18.66
CA ASP A 4 -21.02 0.84 18.76
C ASP A 4 -19.82 0.40 19.61
N ARG A 5 -19.83 -0.84 20.12
CA ARG A 5 -18.70 -1.45 20.85
C ARG A 5 -18.19 -2.74 20.18
N ALA A 6 -18.04 -2.68 18.86
CA ALA A 6 -17.70 -3.82 18.02
C ALA A 6 -16.26 -3.74 17.49
N MET A 7 -15.37 -4.60 17.99
CA MET A 7 -13.97 -4.64 17.58
C MET A 7 -13.78 -5.40 16.25
N LEU A 8 -12.99 -4.85 15.31
CA LEU A 8 -12.66 -5.46 14.03
C LEU A 8 -11.25 -6.08 14.10
N PHE A 9 -11.17 -7.39 13.88
CA PHE A 9 -9.90 -8.12 13.82
C PHE A 9 -9.58 -8.63 12.43
N ILE A 10 -8.31 -8.51 12.06
CA ILE A 10 -7.71 -9.22 10.93
C ILE A 10 -6.44 -9.87 11.44
N LEU A 11 -6.43 -11.20 11.46
CA LEU A 11 -5.23 -11.97 11.68
C LEU A 11 -4.56 -12.20 10.33
N LEU A 12 -3.44 -11.52 10.09
CA LEU A 12 -2.55 -11.77 8.97
C LEU A 12 -1.43 -12.69 9.45
N TYR A 13 -1.42 -13.96 9.03
CA TYR A 13 -0.40 -14.91 9.45
C TYR A 13 0.54 -15.29 8.29
N SER A 14 1.85 -15.13 8.51
CA SER A 14 2.91 -15.63 7.62
C SER A 14 3.82 -16.59 8.37
N GLU A 15 3.89 -17.83 7.87
CA GLU A 15 4.77 -18.97 8.17
C GLU A 15 5.67 -18.91 9.42
N LEU A 16 5.35 -19.71 10.45
CA LEU A 16 6.34 -20.49 11.23
C LEU A 16 5.72 -21.85 11.64
N HIS A 17 6.49 -22.93 11.45
CA HIS A 17 6.35 -24.33 11.88
C HIS A 17 4.98 -25.07 11.75
N PRO A 18 4.94 -26.36 11.29
CA PRO A 18 3.69 -27.12 11.12
C PRO A 18 2.85 -27.32 12.40
N ILE A 19 3.49 -27.24 13.57
CA ILE A 19 2.88 -27.50 14.88
C ILE A 19 2.21 -26.24 15.44
N THR A 20 2.71 -25.05 15.10
CA THR A 20 2.14 -23.73 15.44
C THR A 20 1.00 -23.30 14.52
N GLN A 21 0.87 -23.93 13.33
CA GLN A 21 -0.10 -23.60 12.28
C GLN A 21 -1.59 -23.81 12.64
N LYS A 22 -1.92 -24.76 13.53
CA LYS A 22 -3.33 -25.05 13.88
C LYS A 22 -3.84 -24.31 15.11
N LYS A 23 -2.96 -23.81 15.98
CA LYS A 23 -3.34 -23.21 17.27
C LYS A 23 -2.96 -21.73 17.41
N GLY A 24 -1.94 -21.24 16.71
CA GLY A 24 -1.41 -19.87 16.89
C GLY A 24 -2.45 -18.77 16.69
N PRO A 25 -3.13 -18.66 15.54
CA PRO A 25 -4.09 -17.60 15.30
C PRO A 25 -5.36 -17.71 16.17
N LEU A 26 -5.73 -18.92 16.58
CA LEU A 26 -6.87 -19.19 17.46
C LEU A 26 -6.58 -18.70 18.88
N VAL A 27 -5.40 -19.05 19.39
CA VAL A 27 -4.92 -18.58 20.69
C VAL A 27 -4.87 -17.06 20.70
N VAL A 28 -4.32 -16.46 19.65
CA VAL A 28 -4.24 -15.00 19.54
C VAL A 28 -5.63 -14.35 19.52
N ALA A 29 -6.56 -14.84 18.68
CA ALA A 29 -7.94 -14.35 18.63
C ALA A 29 -8.68 -14.52 19.97
N GLN A 30 -8.44 -15.63 20.67
CA GLN A 30 -9.07 -15.94 21.94
C GLN A 30 -8.53 -15.03 23.06
N CYS A 31 -7.21 -14.86 23.15
CA CYS A 31 -6.60 -13.91 24.09
C CYS A 31 -7.11 -12.49 23.85
N VAL A 32 -7.18 -12.08 22.59
CA VAL A 32 -7.79 -10.80 22.19
C VAL A 32 -9.22 -10.65 22.72
N LYS A 33 -10.04 -11.69 22.55
CA LYS A 33 -11.45 -11.67 22.97
C LYS A 33 -11.55 -11.53 24.49
N GLU A 34 -10.71 -12.27 25.22
CA GLU A 34 -10.64 -12.24 26.68
C GLU A 34 -10.16 -10.88 27.21
N GLU A 35 -9.07 -10.33 26.68
CA GLU A 35 -8.56 -9.01 27.09
C GLU A 35 -9.52 -7.88 26.70
N SER A 36 -10.17 -7.97 25.53
CA SER A 36 -11.19 -6.99 25.13
C SER A 36 -12.39 -7.01 26.07
N ALA A 37 -12.81 -8.20 26.52
CA ALA A 37 -13.91 -8.34 27.46
C ALA A 37 -13.60 -7.69 28.81
N LYS A 38 -12.35 -7.77 29.29
CA LYS A 38 -11.90 -7.05 30.50
C LYS A 38 -12.03 -5.53 30.37
N ALA A 39 -11.86 -5.02 29.15
CA ALA A 39 -12.06 -3.61 28.81
C ALA A 39 -13.52 -3.24 28.49
N GLY A 40 -14.48 -4.17 28.65
CA GLY A 40 -15.90 -3.94 28.36
C GLY A 40 -16.25 -3.91 26.87
N LEU A 41 -15.40 -4.49 26.01
CA LEU A 41 -15.56 -4.51 24.56
C LEU A 41 -15.86 -5.92 24.05
N GLN A 42 -16.68 -5.99 23.00
CA GLN A 42 -17.09 -7.26 22.39
C GLN A 42 -16.52 -7.39 20.97
N LEU A 43 -16.02 -8.59 20.67
CA LEU A 43 -15.51 -8.91 19.35
C LEU A 43 -16.68 -9.15 18.39
N ASN A 44 -16.72 -8.41 17.28
CA ASN A 44 -17.78 -8.59 16.28
C ASN A 44 -17.37 -9.68 15.31
N ILE A 45 -17.90 -10.88 15.53
CA ILE A 45 -17.55 -12.09 14.77
C ILE A 45 -17.96 -11.96 13.29
N LYS A 46 -19.09 -11.29 12.99
CA LYS A 46 -19.54 -11.06 11.61
C LYS A 46 -18.61 -10.16 10.81
N LYS A 47 -18.04 -9.13 11.44
CA LYS A 47 -17.06 -8.22 10.82
C LYS A 47 -15.65 -8.80 10.78
N THR A 48 -15.33 -9.69 11.71
CA THR A 48 -14.01 -10.31 11.83
C THR A 48 -13.81 -11.34 10.73
N LYS A 49 -12.68 -11.26 10.04
CA LYS A 49 -12.31 -12.17 8.95
C LYS A 49 -10.92 -12.72 9.20
N ILE A 50 -10.71 -13.97 8.82
CA ILE A 50 -9.40 -14.63 8.89
C ILE A 50 -8.84 -14.70 7.48
N MET A 51 -7.59 -14.27 7.30
CA MET A 51 -6.90 -14.39 6.02
C MET A 51 -5.59 -15.13 6.22
N ALA A 52 -5.38 -16.17 5.43
CA ALA A 52 -4.21 -17.02 5.51
C ALA A 52 -3.61 -17.31 4.13
N THR A 53 -2.29 -17.51 4.11
CA THR A 53 -1.52 -17.77 2.88
C THR A 53 -1.71 -19.20 2.34
N ARG A 54 -2.36 -20.09 3.09
CA ARG A 54 -2.75 -21.45 2.69
C ARG A 54 -4.23 -21.67 3.00
N LEU A 55 -4.86 -22.63 2.30
CA LEU A 55 -6.22 -23.10 2.62
C LEU A 55 -6.27 -23.51 4.08
N ILE A 56 -7.17 -22.89 4.84
CA ILE A 56 -7.50 -23.34 6.18
C ILE A 56 -9.00 -23.46 6.29
N ASP A 57 -9.44 -24.62 6.76
CA ASP A 57 -10.85 -24.95 6.94
C ASP A 57 -11.40 -24.30 8.22
N ASN A 58 -12.71 -24.02 8.19
CA ASN A 58 -13.62 -23.53 9.25
C ASN A 58 -13.01 -23.29 10.64
N TRP A 59 -12.94 -22.01 11.01
CA TRP A 59 -12.44 -21.56 12.32
C TRP A 59 -13.60 -21.15 13.21
N GLN A 60 -13.51 -21.44 14.51
CA GLN A 60 -14.50 -21.02 15.51
C GLN A 60 -13.85 -20.16 16.61
N ILE A 61 -14.46 -19.03 16.93
CA ILE A 61 -14.09 -18.19 18.08
C ILE A 61 -15.26 -18.17 19.06
N GLY A 62 -15.11 -18.83 20.22
CA GLY A 62 -16.18 -18.98 21.21
C GLY A 62 -17.45 -19.64 20.67
N GLY A 63 -17.30 -20.70 19.88
CA GLY A 63 -18.41 -21.49 19.33
C GLY A 63 -19.03 -20.94 18.04
N GLU A 64 -18.71 -19.73 17.61
CA GLU A 64 -19.20 -19.16 16.35
C GLU A 64 -18.16 -19.26 15.24
N ASN A 65 -18.60 -19.64 14.04
CA ASN A 65 -17.75 -19.72 12.86
C ASN A 65 -17.30 -18.34 12.38
N VAL A 66 -16.01 -18.21 12.08
CA VAL A 66 -15.40 -17.00 11.50
C VAL A 66 -15.14 -17.24 10.02
N GLU A 67 -15.52 -16.28 9.20
CA GLU A 67 -15.32 -16.37 7.74
C GLU A 67 -13.83 -16.24 7.39
N ALA A 68 -13.34 -17.23 6.65
CA ALA A 68 -12.03 -17.18 6.02
C ALA A 68 -12.13 -16.51 4.64
N VAL A 69 -11.30 -15.50 4.39
CA VAL A 69 -11.32 -14.70 3.16
C VAL A 69 -9.98 -14.73 2.46
N THR A 70 -10.00 -14.66 1.12
CA THR A 70 -8.80 -14.54 0.29
C THR A 70 -8.40 -13.10 0.03
N ASP A 71 -9.28 -12.15 0.29
CA ASP A 71 -8.99 -10.72 0.26
C ASP A 71 -9.85 -9.94 1.23
N PHE A 72 -9.34 -8.81 1.68
CA PHE A 72 -10.03 -7.94 2.63
C PHE A 72 -9.62 -6.48 2.45
N ILE A 73 -10.54 -5.56 2.72
CA ILE A 73 -10.28 -4.12 2.64
C ILE A 73 -9.94 -3.59 4.03
N PHE A 74 -8.70 -3.18 4.24
CA PHE A 74 -8.23 -2.66 5.52
C PHE A 74 -7.18 -1.58 5.36
N PRO A 75 -7.25 -0.48 6.11
CA PRO A 75 -8.42 0.31 6.54
C PRO A 75 -8.91 1.17 5.35
N GLY A 76 -9.10 0.51 4.20
CA GLY A 76 -9.31 1.19 2.93
C GLY A 76 -8.34 0.76 1.84
N ALA A 77 -7.33 -0.09 2.09
CA ALA A 77 -6.55 -0.74 1.04
C ALA A 77 -6.99 -2.20 0.85
N LYS A 78 -7.09 -2.70 -0.38
CA LYS A 78 -7.36 -4.12 -0.63
C LYS A 78 -6.09 -4.93 -0.39
N ILE A 79 -6.14 -5.85 0.55
CA ILE A 79 -5.09 -6.78 0.90
C ILE A 79 -5.56 -8.15 0.42
N THR A 80 -4.73 -8.85 -0.34
CA THR A 80 -5.03 -10.22 -0.80
C THR A 80 -4.14 -11.22 -0.07
N ALA A 81 -4.60 -12.46 0.06
CA ALA A 81 -3.88 -13.57 0.67
C ALA A 81 -2.61 -13.92 -0.12
N ASP A 82 -2.60 -13.63 -1.43
CA ASP A 82 -1.43 -13.75 -2.30
C ASP A 82 -0.52 -12.49 -2.33
N ALA A 83 -0.87 -11.48 -1.52
CA ALA A 83 -0.24 -10.16 -1.41
C ALA A 83 -0.03 -9.42 -2.74
N ASP A 84 -0.86 -9.73 -3.75
CA ASP A 84 -0.82 -9.10 -5.06
C ASP A 84 -1.47 -7.71 -5.02
N CYS A 85 -0.68 -6.69 -5.34
CA CYS A 85 -1.14 -5.31 -5.35
C CYS A 85 -1.95 -4.96 -6.60
N SER A 86 -1.97 -5.81 -7.64
CA SER A 86 -2.61 -5.48 -8.93
C SER A 86 -4.12 -5.23 -8.78
N GLN A 87 -4.79 -6.00 -7.90
CA GLN A 87 -6.21 -5.76 -7.60
C GLN A 87 -6.45 -4.41 -6.91
N GLU A 88 -5.57 -4.04 -5.98
CA GLU A 88 -5.68 -2.75 -5.28
C GLU A 88 -5.40 -1.57 -6.22
N VAL A 89 -4.36 -1.66 -7.06
CA VAL A 89 -4.07 -0.62 -8.06
C VAL A 89 -5.26 -0.46 -9.00
N ARG A 90 -5.84 -1.56 -9.50
CA ARG A 90 -7.04 -1.52 -10.34
C ARG A 90 -8.21 -0.85 -9.61
N ARG A 91 -8.44 -1.20 -8.35
CA ARG A 91 -9.52 -0.63 -7.54
C ARG A 91 -9.34 0.88 -7.35
N ARG A 92 -8.13 1.34 -7.05
CA ARG A 92 -7.80 2.76 -6.90
C ARG A 92 -7.98 3.56 -8.19
N LEU A 93 -7.57 3.01 -9.32
CA LEU A 93 -7.80 3.64 -10.63
C LEU A 93 -9.31 3.73 -10.94
N LEU A 94 -10.11 2.71 -10.60
CA LEU A 94 -11.57 2.76 -10.77
C LEU A 94 -12.24 3.81 -9.88
N LEU A 95 -11.80 3.93 -8.61
CA LEU A 95 -12.27 4.98 -7.71
C LEU A 95 -11.89 6.38 -8.23
N GLY A 96 -10.66 6.54 -8.73
CA GLY A 96 -10.22 7.78 -9.38
C GLY A 96 -11.05 8.12 -10.61
N ARG A 97 -11.39 7.13 -11.46
CA ARG A 97 -12.26 7.33 -12.62
C ARG A 97 -13.65 7.81 -12.21
N ARG A 98 -14.23 7.23 -11.14
CA ARG A 98 -15.52 7.66 -10.60
C ARG A 98 -15.45 9.10 -10.08
N ALA A 99 -14.42 9.45 -9.32
CA ALA A 99 -14.21 10.82 -8.85
C ALA A 99 -14.09 11.82 -10.01
N MET A 100 -13.32 11.46 -11.05
CA MET A 100 -13.19 12.28 -12.26
C MET A 100 -14.52 12.44 -13.01
N ALA A 101 -15.35 11.39 -13.07
CA ALA A 101 -16.67 11.44 -13.67
C ALA A 101 -17.64 12.35 -12.89
N ASN A 102 -17.54 12.39 -11.55
CA ASN A 102 -18.34 13.30 -10.73
C ASN A 102 -17.97 14.78 -10.97
N LEU A 103 -16.74 15.05 -11.43
CA LEU A 103 -16.26 16.39 -11.76
C LEU A 103 -16.52 16.80 -13.23
N ASP A 104 -17.25 15.99 -14.01
CA ASP A 104 -17.37 16.17 -15.47
C ASP A 104 -17.91 17.55 -15.87
N LYS A 105 -18.87 18.11 -15.11
CA LYS A 105 -19.40 19.48 -15.34
C LYS A 105 -18.31 20.56 -15.19
N ILE A 106 -17.49 20.46 -14.14
CA ILE A 106 -16.40 21.41 -13.84
C ILE A 106 -15.29 21.27 -14.88
N VAL A 107 -14.86 20.04 -15.12
CA VAL A 107 -13.77 19.71 -16.04
C VAL A 107 -14.10 20.16 -17.47
N LYS A 108 -15.36 20.06 -17.90
CA LYS A 108 -15.80 20.46 -19.25
C LYS A 108 -16.19 21.92 -19.41
N SER A 109 -16.43 22.66 -18.32
CA SER A 109 -16.84 24.08 -18.37
C SER A 109 -15.84 24.94 -19.16
N ARG A 110 -16.32 25.92 -19.92
CA ARG A 110 -15.46 26.90 -20.62
C ARG A 110 -15.05 28.06 -19.71
N ASP A 111 -15.80 28.29 -18.65
CA ASP A 111 -15.65 29.45 -17.76
C ASP A 111 -14.52 29.25 -16.74
N ILE A 112 -14.06 28.01 -16.57
CA ILE A 112 -12.99 27.65 -15.65
C ILE A 112 -11.69 27.50 -16.42
N THR A 113 -10.65 28.20 -15.95
CA THR A 113 -9.31 28.15 -16.55
C THR A 113 -8.71 26.75 -16.51
N LEU A 114 -7.83 26.45 -17.46
CA LEU A 114 -7.14 25.16 -17.55
C LEU A 114 -6.35 24.86 -16.26
N THR A 115 -5.60 25.84 -15.77
CA THR A 115 -4.78 25.75 -14.56
C THR A 115 -5.62 25.36 -13.34
N THR A 116 -6.78 25.98 -13.15
CA THR A 116 -7.68 25.64 -12.03
C THR A 116 -8.21 24.21 -12.14
N LYS A 117 -8.55 23.74 -13.35
CA LYS A 117 -8.98 22.34 -13.55
C LYS A 117 -7.88 21.35 -13.23
N VAL A 118 -6.64 21.63 -13.66
CA VAL A 118 -5.48 20.80 -13.33
C VAL A 118 -5.28 20.72 -11.82
N HIS A 119 -5.36 21.84 -11.11
CA HIS A 119 -5.29 21.88 -9.64
C HIS A 119 -6.40 21.04 -8.99
N ILE A 120 -7.64 21.18 -9.43
CA ILE A 120 -8.78 20.39 -8.91
C ILE A 120 -8.52 18.89 -9.09
N VAL A 121 -8.07 18.45 -10.26
CA VAL A 121 -7.78 17.03 -10.51
C VAL A 121 -6.60 16.55 -9.65
N LYS A 122 -5.51 17.32 -9.57
CA LYS A 122 -4.35 17.01 -8.72
C LYS A 122 -4.70 16.93 -7.23
N ALA A 123 -5.69 17.69 -6.76
CA ALA A 123 -6.11 17.77 -5.36
C ALA A 123 -7.22 16.79 -4.98
N MET A 124 -8.17 16.49 -5.87
CA MET A 124 -9.33 15.65 -5.55
C MET A 124 -9.24 14.23 -6.11
N VAL A 125 -8.66 14.07 -7.30
CA VAL A 125 -8.64 12.77 -8.00
C VAL A 125 -7.36 12.01 -7.71
N PHE A 126 -6.20 12.66 -7.84
CA PHE A 126 -4.91 11.98 -7.71
C PHE A 126 -4.69 11.39 -6.31
N PRO A 127 -5.07 12.05 -5.19
CA PRO A 127 -4.94 11.44 -3.85
C PRO A 127 -5.74 10.15 -3.67
N ILE A 128 -6.86 9.98 -4.37
CA ILE A 128 -7.65 8.74 -4.33
C ILE A 128 -6.85 7.59 -4.93
N VAL A 129 -6.14 7.85 -6.03
CA VAL A 129 -5.33 6.87 -6.76
C VAL A 129 -4.03 6.56 -6.02
N THR A 130 -3.35 7.59 -5.52
CA THR A 130 -2.05 7.48 -4.85
C THR A 130 -2.15 7.07 -3.39
N TYR A 131 -3.35 7.00 -2.80
CA TYR A 131 -3.52 6.56 -1.42
C TYR A 131 -2.81 5.23 -1.17
N GLY A 132 -1.88 5.16 -0.22
CA GLY A 132 -1.17 3.94 0.15
C GLY A 132 -0.21 3.40 -0.91
N CYS A 133 0.12 4.18 -1.94
CA CYS A 133 1.05 3.78 -3.00
C CYS A 133 2.47 3.56 -2.50
N GLU A 134 2.85 4.17 -1.37
CA GLU A 134 4.18 4.09 -0.79
C GLU A 134 4.56 2.66 -0.41
N SER A 135 3.58 1.86 0.01
CA SER A 135 3.77 0.45 0.34
C SER A 135 3.61 -0.51 -0.85
N ARG A 136 3.05 -0.07 -1.97
CA ARG A 136 2.70 -0.98 -3.07
C ARG A 136 3.90 -1.24 -3.98
N ILE A 137 4.03 -2.49 -4.41
CA ILE A 137 4.91 -2.83 -5.53
C ILE A 137 4.15 -2.46 -6.82
N ILE A 138 4.73 -1.55 -7.60
CA ILE A 138 4.16 -1.11 -8.88
C ILE A 138 5.04 -1.73 -9.96
N ARG A 139 4.47 -2.66 -10.74
CA ARG A 139 5.19 -3.32 -11.84
C ARG A 139 4.91 -2.56 -13.13
N LYS A 140 5.65 -2.90 -14.18
CA LYS A 140 5.54 -2.27 -15.50
C LYS A 140 4.11 -2.23 -16.07
N HIS A 141 3.30 -3.26 -15.81
CA HIS A 141 1.91 -3.29 -16.25
C HIS A 141 1.03 -2.30 -15.50
N GLU A 142 1.23 -2.19 -14.19
CA GLU A 142 0.56 -1.20 -13.35
C GLU A 142 1.00 0.22 -13.73
N ARG A 143 2.29 0.46 -13.98
CA ARG A 143 2.83 1.75 -14.47
C ARG A 143 2.07 2.23 -15.71
N ARG A 144 2.01 1.38 -16.75
CA ARG A 144 1.25 1.66 -17.99
C ARG A 144 -0.23 2.01 -17.74
N LYS A 145 -0.88 1.37 -16.75
CA LYS A 145 -2.27 1.67 -16.39
C LYS A 145 -2.41 3.01 -15.68
N ILE A 146 -1.42 3.38 -14.87
CA ILE A 146 -1.33 4.67 -14.19
C ILE A 146 -1.12 5.78 -15.23
N ASP A 147 -0.19 5.60 -16.16
CA ASP A 147 0.07 6.54 -17.26
C ASP A 147 -1.18 6.72 -18.13
N ALA A 148 -1.82 5.62 -18.51
CA ALA A 148 -3.06 5.66 -19.29
C ALA A 148 -4.19 6.35 -18.52
N PHE A 149 -4.25 6.21 -17.19
CA PHE A 149 -5.22 6.91 -16.36
C PHE A 149 -4.94 8.41 -16.27
N GLU A 150 -3.68 8.80 -16.09
CA GLU A 150 -3.26 10.20 -16.07
C GLU A 150 -3.59 10.87 -17.40
N LEU A 151 -3.16 10.29 -18.52
CA LEU A 151 -3.47 10.79 -19.86
C LEU A 151 -4.97 10.84 -20.12
N TRP A 152 -5.74 9.87 -19.63
CA TRP A 152 -7.19 9.92 -19.71
C TRP A 152 -7.78 11.12 -18.95
N CYS A 153 -7.25 11.45 -17.76
CA CYS A 153 -7.66 12.65 -17.02
C CYS A 153 -7.35 13.93 -17.79
N TRP A 154 -6.14 14.04 -18.36
CA TRP A 154 -5.72 15.19 -19.17
C TRP A 154 -6.56 15.35 -20.43
N ARG A 155 -6.83 14.27 -21.17
CA ARG A 155 -7.73 14.31 -22.34
C ARG A 155 -9.14 14.78 -21.99
N LYS A 156 -9.64 14.38 -20.81
CA LYS A 156 -10.96 14.83 -20.32
C LYS A 156 -10.98 16.32 -20.01
N ILE A 157 -9.93 16.87 -19.39
CA ILE A 157 -9.79 18.33 -19.15
C ILE A 157 -9.76 19.10 -20.46
N LEU A 158 -9.00 18.63 -21.44
CA LEU A 158 -8.87 19.26 -22.75
C LEU A 158 -10.07 18.97 -23.68
N ARG A 159 -11.03 18.16 -23.24
CA ARG A 159 -12.21 17.73 -24.00
C ARG A 159 -11.85 17.07 -25.34
N VAL A 160 -10.72 16.39 -25.39
CA VAL A 160 -10.26 15.66 -26.57
C VAL A 160 -11.07 14.36 -26.68
N PRO A 161 -11.90 14.18 -27.72
CA PRO A 161 -12.65 12.93 -27.89
C PRO A 161 -11.69 11.78 -28.22
N TRP A 162 -12.15 10.54 -28.00
CA TRP A 162 -11.34 9.36 -28.29
C TRP A 162 -11.07 9.17 -29.79
N THR A 163 -11.94 9.70 -30.66
CA THR A 163 -11.79 9.69 -32.13
C THR A 163 -10.70 10.65 -32.62
N ALA A 164 -10.33 11.65 -31.82
CA ALA A 164 -9.29 12.59 -32.19
C ALA A 164 -7.92 11.90 -32.13
N ARG A 165 -7.22 11.88 -33.28
CA ARG A 165 -5.87 11.32 -33.46
C ARG A 165 -4.79 12.24 -32.87
N ARG A 166 -4.99 12.72 -31.65
CA ARG A 166 -4.04 13.57 -30.93
C ARG A 166 -3.02 12.73 -30.18
N SER A 167 -1.74 13.03 -30.38
CA SER A 167 -0.62 12.36 -29.71
C SER A 167 -0.60 12.64 -28.20
N ASN A 168 -0.08 11.69 -27.43
CA ASN A 168 0.08 11.87 -25.97
C ASN A 168 1.07 12.99 -25.65
N GLN A 169 2.12 13.14 -26.45
CA GLN A 169 3.11 14.22 -26.28
C GLN A 169 2.47 15.60 -26.39
N SER A 170 1.61 15.81 -27.40
CA SER A 170 0.91 17.09 -27.58
C SER A 170 0.01 17.42 -26.39
N ILE A 171 -0.61 16.41 -25.75
CA ILE A 171 -1.45 16.62 -24.56
C ILE A 171 -0.60 17.04 -23.37
N LEU A 172 0.53 16.37 -23.14
CA LEU A 172 1.44 16.69 -22.04
C LEU A 172 2.06 18.08 -22.21
N GLN A 173 2.41 18.47 -23.45
CA GLN A 173 2.91 19.80 -23.76
C GLN A 173 1.88 20.91 -23.54
N GLU A 174 0.57 20.65 -23.67
CA GLU A 174 -0.46 21.64 -23.37
C GLU A 174 -0.78 21.74 -21.88
N ILE A 175 -0.78 20.61 -21.15
CA ILE A 175 -1.05 20.59 -19.71
C ILE A 175 0.15 21.09 -18.90
N MET A 176 1.37 20.75 -19.34
CA MET A 176 2.65 21.01 -18.65
C MET A 176 2.57 20.66 -17.15
N PRO A 177 2.33 19.38 -16.78
CA PRO A 177 2.30 19.00 -15.39
C PRO A 177 3.73 19.05 -14.79
N ASP A 178 3.87 19.63 -13.59
CA ASP A 178 5.15 19.68 -12.85
C ASP A 178 5.82 18.33 -12.57
N CYS A 179 5.06 17.23 -12.62
CA CYS A 179 5.55 15.85 -12.61
C CYS A 179 4.42 14.90 -13.03
N SER A 180 4.80 13.71 -13.52
CA SER A 180 3.85 12.64 -13.85
C SER A 180 3.21 12.03 -12.59
N LEU A 181 2.07 11.36 -12.75
CA LEU A 181 1.41 10.64 -11.66
C LEU A 181 2.27 9.48 -11.16
N GLU A 182 3.02 8.83 -12.06
CA GLU A 182 4.04 7.85 -11.69
C GLU A 182 5.13 8.49 -10.84
N GLY A 183 5.69 9.63 -11.28
CA GLY A 183 6.69 10.39 -10.56
C GLY A 183 6.21 10.77 -9.15
N ARG A 184 4.95 11.19 -8.99
CA ARG A 184 4.35 11.44 -7.67
C ARG A 184 4.28 10.20 -6.78
N ILE A 185 3.98 9.03 -7.36
CA ILE A 185 3.96 7.76 -6.63
C ILE A 185 5.37 7.37 -6.21
N LEU A 186 6.34 7.53 -7.11
CA LEU A 186 7.74 7.26 -6.85
C LEU A 186 8.31 8.19 -5.77
N GLU A 187 8.02 9.48 -5.86
CA GLU A 187 8.36 10.48 -4.85
C GLU A 187 7.83 10.07 -3.46
N ALA A 188 6.55 9.67 -3.39
CA ALA A 188 5.93 9.24 -2.14
C ALA A 188 6.60 7.98 -1.56
N LYS A 189 6.99 7.03 -2.42
CA LYS A 189 7.75 5.83 -2.02
C LYS A 189 9.12 6.18 -1.46
N LEU A 190 9.88 7.05 -2.13
CA LEU A 190 11.22 7.43 -1.70
C LEU A 190 11.18 8.28 -0.43
N LYS A 191 10.22 9.21 -0.30
CA LYS A 191 9.97 9.93 0.95
C LYS A 191 9.68 8.97 2.10
N TYR A 192 8.87 7.94 1.84
CA TYR A 192 8.56 6.91 2.83
C TYR A 192 9.79 6.07 3.20
N PHE A 193 10.60 5.68 2.22
CA PHE A 193 11.85 4.95 2.45
C PHE A 193 12.82 5.75 3.32
N GLY A 194 13.11 7.01 2.97
CA GLY A 194 13.99 7.86 3.77
C GLY A 194 13.46 8.06 5.19
N HIS A 195 12.14 8.16 5.37
CA HIS A 195 11.52 8.23 6.69
C HIS A 195 11.72 6.94 7.51
N ILE A 196 11.64 5.76 6.88
CA ILE A 196 11.90 4.48 7.56
C ILE A 196 13.37 4.35 7.91
N MET A 197 14.28 4.65 6.98
CA MET A 197 15.72 4.47 7.19
C MET A 197 16.27 5.37 8.29
N ARG A 198 15.76 6.60 8.44
CA ARG A 198 16.17 7.52 9.50
C ARG A 198 15.62 7.20 10.89
N ARG A 199 14.60 6.34 10.99
CA ARG A 199 14.10 5.91 12.30
C ARG A 199 15.08 4.91 12.94
N GLN A 200 15.09 4.89 14.26
CA GLN A 200 15.71 3.83 15.06
C GLN A 200 15.06 2.47 14.73
N GLU A 201 15.51 1.40 15.39
CA GLU A 201 14.94 0.06 15.19
C GLU A 201 13.42 0.12 15.30
N SER A 202 12.79 -0.10 14.15
CA SER A 202 11.35 -0.05 13.97
C SER A 202 10.96 -1.27 13.19
N LEU A 203 9.76 -1.80 13.46
CA LEU A 203 9.29 -3.01 12.82
C LEU A 203 9.36 -2.88 11.30
N GLU A 204 9.00 -1.72 10.74
CA GLU A 204 9.04 -1.47 9.30
C GLU A 204 10.46 -1.58 8.73
N LYS A 205 11.45 -1.05 9.45
CA LYS A 205 12.86 -1.08 9.06
C LYS A 205 13.41 -2.50 9.13
N ILE A 206 13.11 -3.24 10.20
CA ILE A 206 13.47 -4.66 10.35
C ILE A 206 12.83 -5.49 9.25
N MET A 207 11.56 -5.24 8.97
CA MET A 207 10.78 -5.90 7.93
C MET A 207 11.30 -5.63 6.51
N MET A 208 11.71 -4.39 6.22
CA MET A 208 12.26 -4.01 4.91
C MET A 208 13.69 -4.50 4.67
N LEU A 209 14.54 -4.44 5.70
CA LEU A 209 15.95 -4.84 5.63
C LEU A 209 16.15 -6.33 5.91
N GLY A 210 15.18 -6.98 6.55
CA GLY A 210 15.23 -8.37 6.96
C GLY A 210 15.38 -9.31 5.77
N LYS A 211 16.33 -10.23 5.88
CA LYS A 211 16.43 -11.39 4.99
C LYS A 211 15.55 -12.48 5.58
N MET A 212 14.51 -12.89 4.87
CA MET A 212 13.78 -14.11 5.25
C MET A 212 14.63 -15.33 4.91
N GLU A 213 14.85 -16.20 5.91
CA GLU A 213 15.52 -17.48 5.72
C GLU A 213 14.63 -18.42 4.88
N GLY A 214 15.26 -19.14 3.94
CA GLY A 214 14.57 -20.11 3.09
C GLY A 214 15.05 -20.08 1.63
N LYS A 215 14.74 -21.16 0.90
CA LYS A 215 15.02 -21.26 -0.54
C LYS A 215 13.80 -20.77 -1.32
N ARG A 216 14.03 -19.97 -2.36
CA ARG A 216 12.96 -19.55 -3.28
C ARG A 216 12.43 -20.76 -4.03
N LYS A 217 11.12 -20.78 -4.29
CA LYS A 217 10.52 -21.77 -5.18
C LYS A 217 11.19 -21.69 -6.57
N ARG A 218 11.32 -22.83 -7.23
CA ARG A 218 11.90 -22.93 -8.58
C ARG A 218 11.02 -22.15 -9.56
N GLY A 219 11.64 -21.29 -10.38
CA GLY A 219 10.96 -20.35 -11.29
C GLY A 219 11.53 -18.93 -11.18
N ARG A 220 10.94 -17.97 -11.92
CA ARG A 220 11.39 -16.58 -11.91
C ARG A 220 11.08 -15.92 -10.56
N PRO A 221 12.07 -15.30 -9.88
CA PRO A 221 11.85 -14.66 -8.60
C PRO A 221 10.85 -13.49 -8.66
N ARG A 222 10.13 -13.34 -7.55
CA ARG A 222 9.18 -12.27 -7.25
C ARG A 222 9.93 -10.94 -7.09
N ALA A 223 9.47 -9.86 -7.73
CA ALA A 223 10.00 -8.51 -7.52
C ALA A 223 9.65 -8.01 -6.11
N ARG A 224 10.64 -7.48 -5.41
CA ARG A 224 10.50 -6.93 -4.05
C ARG A 224 10.27 -5.44 -4.11
N TRP A 225 9.68 -4.90 -3.05
CA TRP A 225 9.54 -3.45 -2.89
C TRP A 225 10.91 -2.73 -2.94
N MET A 226 11.93 -3.30 -2.29
CA MET A 226 13.32 -2.80 -2.34
C MET A 226 13.93 -2.87 -3.74
N ASP A 227 13.57 -3.85 -4.57
CA ASP A 227 14.13 -3.95 -5.92
C ASP A 227 13.75 -2.72 -6.76
N GLY A 228 12.54 -2.19 -6.58
CA GLY A 228 12.12 -0.96 -7.24
C GLY A 228 12.84 0.30 -6.75
N ILE A 229 13.29 0.34 -5.49
CA ILE A 229 14.10 1.46 -4.99
C ILE A 229 15.50 1.40 -5.58
N LEU A 230 16.13 0.22 -5.51
CA LEU A 230 17.47 -0.01 -6.04
C LEU A 230 17.52 0.22 -7.56
N GLU A 231 16.49 -0.22 -8.30
CA GLU A 231 16.36 -0.01 -9.75
C GLU A 231 16.35 1.47 -10.10
N VAL A 232 15.59 2.27 -9.35
CA VAL A 232 15.38 3.68 -9.65
C VAL A 232 16.55 4.55 -9.19
N THR A 233 17.12 4.27 -8.02
CA THR A 233 18.24 5.09 -7.51
C THR A 233 19.59 4.66 -8.09
N GLY A 234 19.71 3.42 -8.59
CA GLY A 234 20.98 2.84 -9.03
C GLY A 234 22.00 2.60 -7.90
N LEU A 235 21.59 2.79 -6.64
CA LEU A 235 22.44 2.72 -5.45
C LEU A 235 22.35 1.35 -4.78
N THR A 236 23.42 0.94 -4.12
CA THR A 236 23.43 -0.22 -3.23
C THR A 236 22.72 0.08 -1.90
N LEU A 237 22.36 -0.97 -1.15
CA LEU A 237 21.71 -0.81 0.15
C LEU A 237 22.56 -0.01 1.16
N LYS A 238 23.89 -0.15 1.10
CA LYS A 238 24.83 0.57 1.97
C LYS A 238 24.86 2.06 1.63
N GLU A 239 24.95 2.38 0.35
CA GLU A 239 24.90 3.77 -0.15
C GLU A 239 23.57 4.43 0.16
N LEU A 240 22.45 3.71 -0.01
CA LEU A 240 21.13 4.18 0.42
C LEU A 240 21.08 4.49 1.92
N GLY A 241 21.73 3.70 2.76
CA GLY A 241 21.83 3.96 4.19
C GLY A 241 22.56 5.27 4.49
N ALA A 242 23.68 5.54 3.81
CA ALA A 242 24.42 6.79 3.96
C ALA A 242 23.65 7.99 3.39
N ALA A 243 23.09 7.85 2.18
CA ALA A 243 22.33 8.90 1.50
C ALA A 243 21.05 9.29 2.27
N THR A 244 20.37 8.33 2.89
CA THR A 244 19.17 8.63 3.70
C THR A 244 19.47 9.28 5.04
N ALA A 245 20.69 9.11 5.58
CA ALA A 245 21.11 9.72 6.84
C ALA A 245 21.20 11.25 6.70
N ASP A 246 21.71 11.74 5.57
CA ASP A 246 21.69 13.14 5.20
C ASP A 246 20.33 13.51 4.58
N ARG A 247 19.61 14.44 5.20
CA ARG A 247 18.28 14.84 4.75
C ARG A 247 18.33 15.65 3.44
N GLU A 248 19.34 16.50 3.26
CA GLU A 248 19.45 17.37 2.10
C GLU A 248 19.87 16.57 0.88
N LEU A 249 20.89 15.70 1.04
CA LEU A 249 21.30 14.77 -0.03
C LEU A 249 20.14 13.86 -0.43
N TRP A 250 19.38 13.33 0.55
CA TRP A 250 18.21 12.51 0.23
C TRP A 250 17.14 13.29 -0.53
N CYS A 251 16.81 14.51 -0.09
CA CYS A 251 15.82 15.34 -0.78
C CYS A 251 16.25 15.67 -2.22
N GLY A 252 17.53 16.00 -2.43
CA GLY A 252 18.08 16.25 -3.77
C GLY A 252 17.99 15.03 -4.68
N LEU A 253 18.37 13.85 -4.17
CA LEU A 253 18.27 12.59 -4.92
C LEU A 253 16.83 12.25 -5.29
N VAL A 254 15.88 12.43 -4.37
CA VAL A 254 14.46 12.19 -4.66
C VAL A 254 13.98 13.10 -5.78
N HIS A 255 14.30 14.40 -5.72
CA HIS A 255 13.93 15.35 -6.74
C HIS A 255 14.52 14.96 -8.11
N GLU A 256 15.83 14.72 -8.16
CA GLU A 256 16.55 14.32 -9.38
C GLU A 256 15.93 13.09 -10.04
N VAL A 257 15.67 12.05 -9.26
CA VAL A 257 15.06 10.80 -9.74
C VAL A 257 13.65 11.03 -10.29
N THR A 258 12.85 11.84 -9.61
CA THR A 258 11.46 12.09 -10.03
C THR A 258 11.35 13.04 -11.21
N SER A 259 12.35 13.90 -11.43
CA SER A 259 12.45 14.78 -12.59
C SER A 259 13.05 14.09 -13.82
N LYS A 260 13.99 13.13 -13.66
CA LYS A 260 14.62 12.40 -14.78
C LYS A 260 13.64 11.50 -15.56
N GLU A 261 12.51 11.14 -14.97
CA GLU A 261 11.43 10.46 -15.70
C GLU A 261 10.80 11.33 -16.81
N GLU A 262 11.07 12.63 -16.83
CA GLU A 262 10.59 13.56 -17.87
C GLU A 262 11.41 13.52 -19.16
N GLU A 263 12.65 13.01 -19.16
CA GLU A 263 13.55 13.08 -20.32
C GLU A 263 13.71 11.77 -21.12
N LEU A 264 13.38 10.61 -20.57
CA LEU A 264 13.52 9.33 -21.26
C LEU A 264 12.19 8.82 -21.81
N GLY A 265 11.89 9.26 -23.04
CA GLY A 265 10.87 8.65 -23.89
C GLY A 265 10.99 7.12 -23.89
N TYR A 266 9.86 6.47 -23.62
CA TYR A 266 9.69 5.01 -23.55
C TYR A 266 10.55 4.21 -24.55
N PRO A 267 11.56 3.44 -24.10
CA PRO A 267 12.09 2.35 -24.88
C PRO A 267 11.24 1.09 -24.62
N ALA A 268 10.66 0.57 -25.70
CA ALA A 268 10.02 -0.74 -25.72
C ALA A 268 11.09 -1.84 -25.77
N PHE A 269 11.42 -2.49 -24.65
CA PHE A 269 12.26 -3.70 -24.65
C PHE A 269 11.91 -4.68 -23.50
N PRO A 270 12.28 -5.98 -23.63
CA PRO A 270 11.29 -7.05 -23.76
C PRO A 270 11.11 -7.91 -22.51
N GLY A 271 9.95 -8.57 -22.49
CA GLY A 271 9.65 -9.86 -21.85
C GLY A 271 10.26 -10.16 -20.49
N LEU A 272 9.44 -10.09 -19.44
CA LEU A 272 9.01 -11.28 -18.68
C LEU A 272 8.11 -10.80 -17.50
N PHE A 273 7.01 -11.52 -17.30
CA PHE A 273 6.00 -11.41 -16.23
C PHE A 273 6.15 -12.68 -15.34
N GLU A 274 5.49 -12.93 -14.22
CA GLU A 274 4.94 -12.20 -13.07
C GLU A 274 4.71 -13.31 -12.01
N LYS A 275 4.93 -13.06 -10.73
CA LYS A 275 3.89 -12.84 -9.69
C LYS A 275 4.67 -12.68 -8.38
N SER A 276 4.33 -11.73 -7.49
CA SER A 276 5.15 -11.37 -6.31
C SER A 276 4.38 -11.01 -5.03
N TYR A 277 4.80 -11.58 -3.87
CA TYR A 277 4.55 -11.17 -2.46
C TYR A 277 5.74 -10.26 -2.06
N PHE A 278 5.78 -9.31 -1.12
CA PHE A 278 4.92 -8.85 -0.02
C PHE A 278 5.39 -7.40 0.30
N PHE A 279 4.47 -6.49 0.68
CA PHE A 279 4.54 -5.56 1.84
C PHE A 279 3.30 -4.67 1.77
N ASN A 280 2.29 -4.95 2.61
CA ASN A 280 1.11 -4.11 2.71
C ASN A 280 1.24 -3.12 3.87
N CYS A 281 1.22 -1.84 3.49
CA CYS A 281 0.87 -0.63 4.23
C CYS A 281 1.13 -0.53 5.74
N THR A 282 2.39 -0.37 6.11
CA THR A 282 2.82 0.04 7.47
C THR A 282 2.42 1.49 7.85
N LYS A 283 1.91 2.29 6.90
CA LYS A 283 1.30 3.60 7.19
C LYS A 283 -0.06 3.49 7.89
N CYS A 284 -0.83 2.42 7.60
CA CYS A 284 -2.07 2.10 8.29
C CYS A 284 -1.82 1.61 9.73
N ILE A 285 -0.69 0.91 9.91
CA ILE A 285 -0.20 0.44 11.21
C ILE A 285 0.24 1.61 12.12
N ARG A 286 0.88 2.65 11.57
CA ARG A 286 1.44 3.77 12.35
C ARG A 286 0.43 4.78 12.87
N LEU A 287 -0.61 5.09 12.09
CA LEU A 287 -1.71 5.93 12.59
C LEU A 287 -2.38 5.30 13.82
N TRP A 288 -2.35 3.96 13.90
CA TRP A 288 -2.89 3.19 15.01
C TRP A 288 -1.94 3.07 16.22
N ILE A 289 -0.63 2.85 16.02
CA ILE A 289 0.36 2.80 17.13
C ILE A 289 0.45 4.16 17.84
N ASN A 290 0.52 5.27 17.11
CA ASN A 290 0.63 6.60 17.73
C ASN A 290 -0.64 6.99 18.51
N TYR A 291 -1.82 6.49 18.13
CA TYR A 291 -3.06 6.72 18.86
C TYR A 291 -3.16 5.90 20.16
N ASN A 292 -2.59 4.68 20.20
CA ASN A 292 -2.71 3.76 21.34
C ASN A 292 -1.48 3.72 22.28
N SER A 293 -0.34 4.30 21.88
CA SER A 293 0.89 4.32 22.70
C SER A 293 0.78 5.15 23.99
N HIS A 294 -0.23 6.04 24.08
CA HIS A 294 -0.49 6.81 25.31
C HIS A 294 -1.26 6.02 26.38
N HIS A 295 -1.90 4.89 26.04
CA HIS A 295 -2.75 4.13 26.97
C HIS A 295 -2.27 2.70 27.31
N ALA A 296 -1.33 2.11 26.57
CA ALA A 296 -0.96 0.68 26.73
C ALA A 296 0.48 0.44 27.21
N LYS A 297 0.93 1.14 28.27
CA LYS A 297 2.27 0.92 28.87
C LYS A 297 2.34 -0.06 30.03
N LEU A 298 1.26 -0.75 30.38
CA LEU A 298 1.26 -1.72 31.47
C LEU A 298 0.64 -3.03 30.99
N THR A 299 1.30 -4.16 31.31
CA THR A 299 0.82 -5.56 31.21
C THR A 299 1.04 -6.38 29.92
N LEU A 300 2.25 -6.37 29.34
CA LEU A 300 2.67 -7.44 28.39
C LEU A 300 4.16 -7.82 28.57
N ARG A 301 4.67 -7.88 29.81
CA ARG A 301 6.09 -8.16 30.07
C ARG A 301 6.42 -9.59 30.49
N ASN A 302 5.47 -10.42 30.90
CA ASN A 302 5.78 -11.71 31.53
C ASN A 302 4.93 -12.86 30.97
N SER A 303 5.24 -13.38 29.78
CA SER A 303 4.95 -14.80 29.42
C SER A 303 5.27 -15.24 27.98
N ILE A 304 5.73 -14.38 27.06
CA ILE A 304 5.94 -14.82 25.67
C ILE A 304 7.31 -14.38 25.14
N SER A 305 8.14 -15.36 24.78
CA SER A 305 9.40 -15.20 24.04
C SER A 305 9.19 -14.31 22.80
N THR A 306 9.98 -13.25 22.71
CA THR A 306 9.78 -12.04 21.90
C THR A 306 10.07 -12.18 20.40
N SER A 307 10.06 -13.37 19.82
CA SER A 307 10.59 -13.59 18.46
C SER A 307 9.60 -14.07 17.39
N SER A 308 8.31 -14.26 17.66
CA SER A 308 7.47 -15.00 16.69
C SER A 308 5.96 -14.70 16.61
N LEU A 309 5.49 -13.56 17.13
CA LEU A 309 4.07 -13.20 17.02
C LEU A 309 3.88 -11.76 16.57
N LEU A 310 3.32 -11.57 15.37
CA LEU A 310 2.64 -10.34 15.00
C LEU A 310 1.13 -10.56 15.12
N CYS A 311 0.62 -10.38 16.33
CA CYS A 311 -0.82 -10.23 16.59
C CYS A 311 -1.22 -8.78 16.30
N TRP A 312 -2.24 -8.56 15.48
CA TRP A 312 -2.85 -7.25 15.30
C TRP A 312 -4.18 -7.21 16.03
N ALA A 313 -4.27 -6.32 17.03
CA ALA A 313 -5.51 -5.87 17.63
C ALA A 313 -5.86 -4.47 17.15
N SER A 314 -7.13 -4.11 17.08
CA SER A 314 -7.53 -2.72 16.89
C SER A 314 -8.82 -2.42 17.64
N LEU A 315 -8.66 -1.64 18.71
CA LEU A 315 -9.71 -0.90 19.39
C LEU A 315 -10.30 0.17 18.45
N LEU A 316 -11.62 0.14 18.25
CA LEU A 316 -12.45 1.30 17.93
C LEU A 316 -13.27 1.59 19.20
#